data_AF-A0A658NHZ6-F1
#
_entry.id   AF-A0A658NHZ6-F1
#
_cell.length_a   1.000
_cell.length_b   1.000
_cell.length_c   1.000
_cell.angle_alpha   90.00
_cell.angle_beta   90.00
_cell.angle_gamma   90.00
#
_symmetry.space_group_name_H-M   'P 1'
#
loop_
_entity.id
_entity.type
_entity.pdbx_description
1 polymer ?
#
loop_
_entity_poly.entity_id
_entity_poly.type
_entity_poly.pdbx_seq_one_letter_code
_entity_poly.pdbx_strand_id
1 'polypeptide(L)'
;GHSFSLGRLDQYLYPLYRADLAAGRLPQAQAQELLELLWLKLCSIIKIRPWDHTRFGIGYPTYQNVTIGGQTPDGADATNEL
;
A
#
# COMPACT_ATOMS: atom_id res chain seq x y z
N GLY A 1 -4.33 -16.70 7.00
CA GLY A 1 -3.80 -15.60 7.83
C GLY A 1 -4.73 -14.39 7.81
N HIS A 2 -4.40 -13.37 8.58
CA HIS A 2 -4.79 -11.96 8.36
C HIS A 2 -3.51 -11.13 8.52
N SER A 3 -3.56 -9.82 8.30
CA SER A 3 -2.37 -8.96 8.36
C SER A 3 -1.37 -9.17 7.22
N PHE A 4 -1.87 -9.52 6.02
CA PHE A 4 -1.07 -9.48 4.80
C PHE A 4 -0.80 -8.02 4.45
N SER A 5 0.31 -7.52 4.97
CA SER A 5 0.69 -6.11 4.91
C SER A 5 1.52 -5.86 3.66
N LEU A 6 1.35 -4.68 3.07
CA LEU A 6 2.09 -4.26 1.88
C LEU A 6 3.50 -3.77 2.21
N GLY A 7 3.77 -3.50 3.49
CA GLY A 7 5.09 -3.05 3.97
C GLY A 7 5.40 -1.64 3.49
N ARG A 8 6.67 -1.39 3.15
CA ARG A 8 7.19 -0.09 2.66
C ARG A 8 6.88 0.12 1.17
N LEU A 9 5.58 0.27 0.87
CA LEU A 9 5.02 0.32 -0.49
C LEU A 9 5.69 1.39 -1.36
N ASP A 10 5.88 2.57 -0.79
CA ASP A 10 6.57 3.70 -1.41
C ASP A 10 7.97 3.31 -1.89
N GLN A 11 8.77 2.65 -1.05
CA GLN A 11 10.17 2.37 -1.34
C GLN A 11 10.39 1.40 -2.52
N TYR A 12 9.58 0.34 -2.66
CA TYR A 12 9.77 -0.63 -3.75
C TYR A 12 9.03 -0.25 -5.03
N LEU A 13 7.99 0.59 -4.97
CA LEU A 13 7.33 1.11 -6.17
C LEU A 13 8.05 2.32 -6.75
N TYR A 14 8.76 3.10 -5.94
CA TYR A 14 9.39 4.34 -6.37
C TYR A 14 10.33 4.21 -7.58
N PRO A 15 11.19 3.17 -7.70
CA PRO A 15 12.02 2.99 -8.89
C PRO A 15 11.19 2.78 -10.18
N LEU A 16 10.06 2.09 -10.07
CA LEU A 16 9.15 1.84 -11.21
C LEU A 16 8.42 3.13 -11.61
N TYR A 17 7.85 3.82 -10.62
CA TYR A 17 7.16 5.10 -10.80
C TYR A 17 8.04 6.13 -11.51
N ARG A 18 9.28 6.31 -11.02
CA ARG A 18 10.23 7.25 -11.63
C ARG A 18 10.66 6.86 -13.04
N ALA A 19 10.89 5.57 -13.28
CA ALA A 19 11.29 5.08 -14.59
C ALA A 19 10.19 5.29 -15.65
N ASP A 20 8.93 5.07 -15.28
CA ASP A 20 7.80 5.26 -16.18
C ASP A 20 7.47 6.73 -16.43
N LEU A 21 7.61 7.59 -15.43
CA LEU A 21 7.50 9.05 -15.60
C LEU A 21 8.57 9.59 -16.56
N ALA A 22 9.84 9.22 -16.34
CA ALA A 22 10.95 9.70 -17.16
C ALA A 22 10.84 9.23 -18.63
N ALA A 23 10.28 8.03 -18.85
CA ALA A 23 10.05 7.50 -20.18
C ALA A 23 8.74 7.98 -20.83
N GLY A 24 7.93 8.78 -20.14
CA GLY A 24 6.62 9.23 -20.63
C GLY A 24 5.59 8.11 -20.80
N ARG A 25 5.78 6.95 -20.15
CA ARG A 25 4.87 5.79 -20.24
C ARG A 25 3.66 5.93 -19.31
N LEU A 26 3.84 6.62 -18.19
CA LEU A 26 2.82 6.78 -17.16
C LEU A 26 2.78 8.24 -16.72
N PRO A 27 1.74 9.02 -17.09
CA PRO A 27 1.52 10.35 -16.54
C PRO A 27 1.28 10.30 -15.02
N GLN A 28 1.74 11.32 -14.30
CA GLN A 28 1.58 11.40 -12.83
C GLN A 28 0.13 11.22 -12.36
N ALA A 29 -0.83 11.82 -13.06
CA ALA A 29 -2.25 11.70 -12.74
C ALA A 29 -2.76 10.24 -12.84
N GLN A 30 -2.27 9.47 -13.83
CA GLN A 30 -2.62 8.05 -13.96
C GLN A 30 -1.93 7.21 -12.88
N ALA A 31 -0.70 7.54 -12.49
CA ALA A 31 -0.04 6.87 -11.37
C ALA A 31 -0.83 7.05 -10.06
N GLN A 32 -1.33 8.27 -9.81
CA GLN A 32 -2.20 8.54 -8.66
C GLN A 32 -3.50 7.72 -8.74
N GLU A 33 -4.18 7.71 -9.88
CA GLU A 33 -5.39 6.92 -10.09
C GLU A 33 -5.15 5.42 -9.83
N LEU A 34 -4.01 4.87 -10.25
CA LEU A 34 -3.67 3.46 -9.98
C LEU A 34 -3.51 3.17 -8.48
N LEU A 35 -2.95 4.10 -7.69
CA LEU A 35 -2.88 3.95 -6.23
C LEU A 35 -4.25 4.06 -5.58
N GLU A 36 -5.11 4.97 -6.06
CA GLU A 36 -6.49 5.08 -5.59
C GLU A 36 -7.29 3.79 -5.88
N LEU A 37 -7.13 3.22 -7.08
CA LEU A 37 -7.71 1.93 -7.46
C LEU A 37 -7.17 0.77 -6.60
N LEU A 38 -5.89 0.78 -6.25
CA LEU A 38 -5.31 -0.17 -5.31
C LEU A 38 -6.02 -0.08 -3.95
N TRP A 39 -6.21 1.12 -3.39
CA TRP A 39 -6.93 1.31 -2.13
C TRP A 39 -8.38 0.84 -2.19
N LEU A 40 -9.11 1.18 -3.26
CA LEU A 40 -10.46 0.66 -3.47
C LEU A 40 -10.47 -0.88 -3.54
N LYS A 41 -9.48 -1.47 -4.21
CA LYS A 41 -9.37 -2.93 -4.32
C LYS A 41 -9.09 -3.58 -2.97
N LEU A 42 -8.25 -3.00 -2.13
CA LEU A 42 -7.96 -3.54 -0.79
C LEU A 42 -9.19 -3.50 0.12
N CYS A 43 -10.05 -2.48 -0.01
CA CYS A 43 -11.32 -2.40 0.71
C CYS A 43 -12.30 -3.53 0.31
N SER A 44 -12.16 -4.10 -0.89
CA SER A 44 -12.99 -5.23 -1.32
C SER A 44 -12.58 -6.57 -0.70
N ILE A 45 -11.40 -6.65 -0.09
CA ILE A 45 -10.89 -7.88 0.51
C ILE A 45 -11.56 -8.08 1.87
N ILE A 46 -12.41 -9.10 1.94
CA ILE A 46 -13.09 -9.51 3.17
C ILE A 46 -12.65 -10.91 3.59
N LYS A 47 -12.83 -11.21 4.88
CA LYS A 47 -12.56 -12.54 5.43
C LYS A 47 -13.76 -13.01 6.26
N ILE A 48 -14.33 -14.13 5.84
CA ILE A 48 -15.36 -14.84 6.60
C ILE A 48 -14.71 -15.38 7.88
N ARG A 49 -15.37 -15.14 9.02
CA ARG A 49 -14.90 -15.55 10.34
C ARG A 49 -16.04 -16.22 11.10
N PRO A 50 -15.73 -17.24 11.91
CA PRO A 50 -16.68 -17.75 12.88
C PRO A 50 -17.04 -16.68 13.92
N TRP A 51 -18.19 -16.87 14.57
CA TRP A 51 -18.78 -15.87 15.46
C TRP A 51 -17.93 -15.55 16.68
N ASP A 52 -17.31 -16.58 17.26
CA ASP A 52 -16.36 -16.46 18.37
C ASP A 52 -15.23 -15.48 18.08
N HIS A 53 -14.66 -15.54 16.87
CA HIS A 53 -13.57 -14.66 16.45
C HIS A 53 -14.06 -13.26 16.03
N THR A 54 -15.25 -13.17 15.45
CA THR A 54 -15.86 -11.88 15.04
C THR A 54 -16.01 -10.91 16.22
N ARG A 55 -16.25 -11.41 17.43
CA ARG A 55 -16.35 -10.60 18.66
C ARG A 55 -15.08 -9.80 18.98
N PHE A 56 -13.91 -10.28 18.56
CA PHE A 56 -12.62 -9.63 18.82
C PHE A 56 -12.07 -8.89 17.58
N GLY A 57 -12.63 -9.15 16.39
CA GLY A 57 -12.25 -8.56 15.11
C GLY A 57 -13.41 -7.86 14.42
N ILE A 58 -14.05 -6.92 15.12
CA ILE A 58 -15.22 -6.17 14.66
C ILE A 58 -14.82 -5.22 13.51
N GLY A 59 -15.69 -5.06 12.51
CA GLY A 59 -15.49 -4.11 11.41
C GLY A 59 -14.77 -4.67 10.18
N TYR A 60 -14.79 -5.99 9.98
CA TYR A 60 -14.13 -6.68 8.88
C TYR A 60 -12.63 -6.39 8.70
N PRO A 61 -11.84 -6.19 9.78
CA PRO A 61 -10.44 -5.80 9.62
C PRO A 61 -9.65 -6.91 8.95
N THR A 62 -8.84 -6.56 7.95
CA THR A 62 -7.86 -7.47 7.34
C THR A 62 -6.43 -7.11 7.72
N TYR A 63 -6.24 -5.98 8.40
CA TYR A 63 -4.96 -5.46 8.93
C TYR A 63 -3.87 -5.33 7.85
N GLN A 64 -4.27 -4.92 6.64
CA GLN A 64 -3.38 -4.71 5.50
C GLN A 64 -2.57 -3.42 5.69
N ASN A 65 -1.56 -3.46 6.56
CA ASN A 65 -0.78 -2.27 6.89
C ASN A 65 0.13 -1.84 5.73
N VAL A 66 0.32 -0.54 5.65
CA VAL A 66 1.21 0.15 4.71
C VAL A 66 2.10 1.07 5.54
N THR A 67 3.37 1.13 5.18
CA THR A 67 4.36 2.03 5.75
C THR A 67 4.87 2.93 4.64
N ILE A 68 5.02 4.22 4.95
CA ILE A 68 5.55 5.24 4.04
C ILE A 68 6.66 6.03 4.74
N GLY A 69 7.61 6.56 3.96
CA GLY A 69 8.73 7.35 4.47
C GLY A 69 9.64 6.54 5.39
N GLY A 70 10.16 7.17 6.44
CA GLY A 70 11.10 6.57 7.39
C GLY A 70 12.55 6.92 7.04
N GLN A 71 13.46 5.98 7.28
CA GLN A 71 14.89 6.18 6.99
C GLN A 71 15.43 5.13 6.02
N THR A 72 16.42 5.54 5.25
CA THR A 72 17.26 4.67 4.42
C THR A 72 18.28 3.92 5.30
N PRO A 73 18.94 2.86 4.80
CA PRO A 73 19.95 2.13 5.59
C PRO A 73 21.14 2.99 6.06
N ASP A 74 21.45 4.07 5.34
CA ASP A 74 22.46 5.07 5.69
C ASP A 74 21.94 6.18 6.63
N GLY A 75 20.67 6.13 7.02
CA GLY A 75 20.07 7.03 8.02
C GLY A 75 19.50 8.34 7.47
N ALA A 76 19.47 8.52 6.15
CA ALA A 76 18.81 9.66 5.51
C ALA A 76 17.28 9.51 5.53
N ASP A 77 16.57 10.62 5.34
CA ASP A 77 15.10 10.61 5.15
C ASP A 77 14.74 9.84 3.87
N ALA A 78 13.78 8.93 3.98
CA ALA A 78 13.32 8.07 2.89
C ALA A 78 12.04 8.58 2.20
N THR A 79 11.55 9.77 2.58
CA THR A 79 10.39 10.39 1.94
C THR A 79 10.62 10.60 0.44
N ASN A 80 9.59 10.31 -0.36
CA ASN A 80 9.60 10.46 -1.81
C ASN A 80 8.20 10.87 -2.30
N GLU A 81 7.99 10.96 -3.61
CA GLU A 81 6.74 11.41 -4.21
C GLU A 81 5.55 10.43 -4.07
N LEU A 82 5.79 9.16 -3.73
CA LEU A 82 4.75 8.14 -3.49
C LEU A 82 4.26 8.07 -2.04
#